data_AF-A0AAD4TFC5-F1
#
_entry.id   AF-A0AAD4TFC5-F1
#
_cell.length_a   1.000
_cell.length_b   1.000
_cell.length_c   1.000
_cell.angle_alpha   90.00
_cell.angle_beta   90.00
_cell.angle_gamma   90.00
#
_symmetry.space_group_name_H-M   'P 1'
#
loop_
_entity.id
_entity.type
_entity.pdbx_description
1 polymer ?
#
loop_
_entity_poly.entity_id
_entity_poly.type
_entity_poly.pdbx_seq_one_letter_code
_entity_poly.pdbx_strand_id
1 'polypeptide(L)'
;MYAGCGAMSTGLCMGAAASDVNFVTRWAVDMNEDACESLCDNHPETQVRCMKAEDFLQLLIKWKDLCEKFSLLDADYSKTNVPTKNKEVEEIELETQTRRPYDGGDYEVEKIIGICYGNNPDTNEGPTALHYKVKWKGWGSIWNSWEPASNLENCQESIEDFVTAGYKSHILPLPVSFYPFLLFN
;
A
#
# COMPACT_ATOMS: atom_id res chain seq x y z
N MET A 1 -6.47 -5.20 -13.85
CA MET A 1 -7.87 -4.81 -13.56
C MET A 1 -8.76 -5.99 -13.85
N TYR A 2 -9.74 -6.28 -12.99
CA TYR A 2 -10.58 -7.49 -13.08
C TYR A 2 -9.72 -8.73 -13.33
N ALA A 3 -8.70 -8.91 -12.49
CA ALA A 3 -7.59 -9.80 -12.77
C ALA A 3 -7.98 -11.29 -12.70
N GLY A 4 -9.05 -11.63 -11.98
CA GLY A 4 -9.31 -12.99 -11.53
C GLY A 4 -8.05 -13.56 -10.86
N CYS A 5 -7.79 -14.85 -11.10
CA CYS A 5 -6.55 -15.50 -10.66
C CYS A 5 -5.30 -15.12 -11.48
N GLY A 6 -5.40 -14.18 -12.43
CA GLY A 6 -4.25 -13.67 -13.18
C GLY A 6 -3.85 -14.50 -14.40
N ALA A 7 -4.72 -15.37 -14.93
CA ALA A 7 -4.40 -16.20 -16.10
C ALA A 7 -3.95 -15.38 -17.33
N MET A 8 -4.67 -14.28 -17.62
CA MET A 8 -4.33 -13.41 -18.75
C MET A 8 -2.99 -12.71 -18.55
N SER A 9 -2.76 -12.13 -17.37
CA SER A 9 -1.52 -11.42 -17.07
C SER A 9 -0.32 -12.37 -17.05
N THR A 10 -0.49 -13.57 -16.49
CA THR A 10 0.51 -14.64 -16.51
C THR A 10 0.89 -15.04 -17.93
N GLY A 11 -0.11 -15.32 -18.77
CA GLY A 11 0.11 -15.69 -20.17
C GLY A 11 0.80 -14.56 -20.97
N LEU A 12 0.43 -13.31 -20.70
CA LEU A 12 1.06 -12.14 -21.34
C LEU A 12 2.54 -12.01 -20.94
N CYS A 13 2.88 -12.16 -19.65
CA CYS A 13 4.28 -12.14 -19.19
C CYS A 13 5.09 -13.24 -19.87
N MET A 14 4.56 -14.47 -19.92
CA MET A 14 5.22 -15.61 -20.58
C MET A 14 5.41 -15.38 -22.08
N GLY A 15 4.40 -14.86 -22.77
CA GLY A 15 4.48 -14.56 -24.21
C GLY A 15 5.48 -13.44 -24.52
N ALA A 16 5.51 -12.39 -23.69
CA ALA A 16 6.49 -11.31 -23.81
C ALA A 16 7.92 -11.82 -23.59
N ALA A 17 8.13 -12.69 -22.61
CA ALA A 17 9.43 -13.32 -22.35
C ALA A 17 9.93 -14.12 -23.56
N ALA A 18 9.04 -14.79 -24.30
CA ALA A 18 9.39 -15.47 -25.56
C ALA A 18 9.82 -14.52 -26.70
N SER A 19 9.54 -13.21 -26.54
CA SER A 19 9.98 -12.15 -27.45
C SER A 19 11.13 -11.31 -26.86
N ASP A 20 11.83 -11.83 -25.85
CA ASP A 20 12.90 -11.14 -25.10
C ASP A 20 12.46 -9.82 -24.44
N VAL A 21 11.16 -9.66 -24.16
CA VAL A 21 10.59 -8.51 -23.45
C VAL A 21 10.29 -8.90 -22.00
N ASN A 22 10.92 -8.20 -21.05
CA ASN A 22 10.66 -8.39 -19.63
C ASN A 22 9.38 -7.63 -19.20
N PHE A 23 8.24 -8.30 -19.32
CA PHE A 23 6.95 -7.79 -18.88
C PHE A 23 6.58 -8.40 -17.52
N VAL A 24 6.29 -7.55 -16.53
CA VAL A 24 5.93 -7.97 -15.16
C VAL A 24 4.61 -7.32 -14.76
N THR A 25 3.74 -8.12 -14.15
CA THR A 25 2.49 -7.61 -13.58
C THR A 25 2.80 -6.88 -12.26
N ARG A 26 2.89 -5.55 -12.28
CA ARG A 26 3.21 -4.80 -11.05
C ARG A 26 2.02 -4.63 -10.11
N TRP A 27 0.82 -4.46 -10.67
CA TRP A 27 -0.40 -4.25 -9.91
C TRP A 27 -1.54 -5.09 -10.50
N ALA A 28 -2.33 -5.70 -9.63
CA ALA A 28 -3.55 -6.41 -9.98
C ALA A 28 -4.69 -5.91 -9.10
N VAL A 29 -5.89 -5.85 -9.65
CA VAL A 29 -7.10 -5.41 -8.94
C VAL A 29 -8.20 -6.38 -9.28
N ASP A 30 -8.81 -6.95 -8.26
CA ASP A 30 -10.02 -7.77 -8.34
C ASP A 30 -10.80 -7.62 -7.03
N MET A 31 -12.09 -7.94 -7.02
CA MET A 31 -12.92 -7.85 -5.81
C MET A 31 -13.16 -9.23 -5.17
N ASN A 32 -12.84 -10.32 -5.87
CA ASN A 32 -12.98 -11.66 -5.33
C ASN A 32 -11.70 -12.04 -4.54
N GLU A 33 -11.88 -12.30 -3.26
CA GLU A 33 -10.78 -12.61 -2.32
C GLU A 33 -10.01 -13.87 -2.74
N ASP A 34 -10.70 -14.96 -3.10
CA ASP A 34 -10.06 -16.22 -3.52
C ASP A 34 -9.19 -16.03 -4.77
N ALA A 35 -9.65 -15.21 -5.71
CA ALA A 35 -8.94 -14.86 -6.93
C ALA A 35 -7.70 -14.00 -6.62
N CYS A 36 -7.83 -13.03 -5.72
CA CYS A 36 -6.71 -12.23 -5.23
C CYS A 36 -5.67 -13.08 -4.51
N GLU A 37 -6.07 -13.97 -3.60
CA GLU A 37 -5.19 -14.89 -2.89
C GLU A 37 -4.43 -15.79 -3.87
N SER A 38 -5.16 -16.41 -4.80
CA SER A 38 -4.57 -17.22 -5.87
C SER A 38 -3.52 -16.44 -6.68
N LEU A 39 -3.77 -15.16 -6.98
CA LEU A 39 -2.82 -14.33 -7.72
C LEU A 39 -1.60 -13.97 -6.87
N CYS A 40 -1.80 -13.61 -5.59
CA CYS A 40 -0.71 -13.33 -4.64
C CYS A 40 0.24 -14.53 -4.50
N ASP A 41 -0.29 -15.74 -4.32
CA ASP A 41 0.52 -16.95 -4.12
C ASP A 41 1.42 -17.28 -5.30
N ASN A 42 0.94 -16.99 -6.52
CA ASN A 42 1.67 -17.29 -7.74
C ASN A 42 2.57 -16.15 -8.21
N HIS A 43 2.32 -14.91 -7.77
CA HIS A 43 3.05 -13.71 -8.18
C HIS A 43 3.32 -12.81 -6.95
N PRO A 44 4.20 -13.22 -6.02
CA PRO A 44 4.45 -12.49 -4.77
C PRO A 44 5.05 -11.09 -4.98
N GLU A 45 5.61 -10.81 -6.15
CA GLU A 45 6.08 -9.48 -6.56
C GLU A 45 4.94 -8.55 -7.00
N THR A 46 3.76 -9.10 -7.31
CA THR A 46 2.59 -8.32 -7.74
C THR A 46 1.90 -7.69 -6.55
N GLN A 47 1.60 -6.40 -6.65
CA GLN A 47 0.76 -5.73 -5.68
C GLN A 47 -0.72 -5.96 -5.99
N VAL A 48 -1.30 -6.97 -5.35
CA VAL A 48 -2.70 -7.33 -5.51
C VAL A 48 -3.57 -6.48 -4.59
N ARG A 49 -4.61 -5.87 -5.15
CA ARG A 49 -5.59 -5.05 -4.43
C ARG A 49 -6.94 -5.75 -4.51
N CYS A 50 -7.36 -6.37 -3.41
CA CYS A 50 -8.69 -6.93 -3.25
C CYS A 50 -9.70 -5.81 -2.97
N MET A 51 -10.28 -5.24 -4.01
CA MET A 51 -11.27 -4.16 -3.94
C MET A 51 -11.99 -3.97 -5.28
N LYS A 52 -13.09 -3.20 -5.25
CA LYS A 52 -13.78 -2.79 -6.46
C LYS A 52 -12.89 -1.89 -7.32
N ALA A 53 -13.07 -1.99 -8.63
CA ALA A 53 -12.31 -1.17 -9.59
C ALA A 53 -12.61 0.33 -9.42
N GLU A 54 -13.84 0.67 -9.08
CA GLU A 54 -14.29 2.05 -8.83
C GLU A 54 -13.61 2.63 -7.58
N ASP A 55 -13.52 1.85 -6.52
CA ASP A 55 -12.84 2.24 -5.28
C ASP A 55 -11.33 2.36 -5.52
N PHE A 56 -10.73 1.47 -6.31
CA PHE A 56 -9.34 1.59 -6.72
C PHE A 56 -9.10 2.88 -7.53
N LEU A 57 -9.99 3.25 -8.44
CA LEU A 57 -9.88 4.52 -9.17
C LEU A 57 -9.90 5.73 -8.22
N GLN A 58 -10.80 5.74 -7.24
CA GLN A 58 -10.83 6.79 -6.22
C GLN A 58 -9.55 6.81 -5.37
N LEU A 59 -9.02 5.63 -5.03
CA LEU A 59 -7.73 5.51 -4.35
C LEU A 59 -6.60 6.15 -5.18
N LEU A 60 -6.56 5.92 -6.50
CA LEU A 60 -5.54 6.53 -7.37
C LEU A 60 -5.66 8.05 -7.44
N ILE A 61 -6.88 8.59 -7.47
CA ILE A 61 -7.11 10.03 -7.42
C ILE A 61 -6.59 10.61 -6.10
N LYS A 62 -6.96 10.00 -4.97
CA LYS A 62 -6.48 10.44 -3.64
C LYS A 62 -4.98 10.27 -3.47
N TRP A 63 -4.41 9.21 -4.02
CA TRP A 63 -2.98 8.96 -4.03
C TRP A 63 -2.22 10.06 -4.79
N LYS A 64 -2.75 10.50 -5.94
CA LYS A 64 -2.22 11.64 -6.69
C LYS A 64 -2.27 12.92 -5.86
N ASP A 65 -3.41 13.22 -5.25
CA ASP A 65 -3.58 14.41 -4.39
C ASP A 65 -2.58 14.41 -3.22
N LEU A 66 -2.33 13.24 -2.60
CA LEU A 66 -1.32 13.09 -1.55
C LEU A 66 0.10 13.33 -2.07
N CYS A 67 0.45 12.76 -3.22
CA CYS A 67 1.77 12.98 -3.83
C CYS A 67 1.99 14.47 -4.17
N GLU A 68 0.96 15.18 -4.63
CA GLU A 68 1.00 16.63 -4.87
C GLU A 68 1.14 17.41 -3.57
N LYS A 69 0.36 17.06 -2.54
CA LYS A 69 0.39 17.69 -1.21
C LYS A 69 1.80 17.69 -0.60
N PHE A 70 2.54 16.61 -0.80
CA PHE A 70 3.92 16.45 -0.31
C PHE A 70 4.99 16.80 -1.35
N SER A 71 4.61 17.49 -2.43
CA SER A 71 5.52 17.96 -3.49
C SER A 71 6.40 16.85 -4.08
N LEU A 72 5.87 15.63 -4.21
CA LEU A 72 6.58 14.48 -4.78
C LEU A 72 6.50 14.46 -6.32
N LEU A 73 5.63 15.27 -6.92
CA LEU A 73 5.42 15.33 -8.38
C LEU A 73 6.25 16.41 -9.08
N ASP A 74 6.69 17.43 -8.33
CA ASP A 74 7.51 18.51 -8.83
C ASP A 74 8.96 18.33 -8.37
N ALA A 75 9.88 18.38 -9.33
CA ALA A 75 11.35 18.48 -9.19
C ALA A 75 12.17 17.18 -9.27
N ASP A 76 13.17 17.27 -10.16
CA ASP A 76 14.52 16.74 -10.04
C ASP A 76 14.92 16.44 -8.58
N TYR A 77 14.62 15.22 -8.10
CA TYR A 77 15.13 14.75 -6.82
C TYR A 77 16.59 14.31 -6.99
N SER A 78 17.46 15.28 -7.30
CA SER A 78 18.90 15.11 -7.16
C SER A 78 19.28 15.19 -5.69
N LYS A 79 19.95 14.11 -5.23
CA LYS A 79 20.74 13.98 -3.99
C LYS A 79 20.01 13.81 -2.64
N THR A 80 20.12 12.57 -2.18
CA THR A 80 20.55 12.14 -0.82
C THR A 80 19.70 12.55 0.39
N ASN A 81 19.08 11.55 1.01
CA ASN A 81 19.64 10.98 2.24
C ASN A 81 19.18 9.53 2.38
N VAL A 82 20.16 8.61 2.43
CA VAL A 82 19.99 7.22 2.84
C VAL A 82 20.08 7.19 4.36
N PRO A 83 19.06 6.73 5.10
CA PRO A 83 19.27 6.26 6.46
C PRO A 83 19.76 4.81 6.40
N THR A 84 20.89 4.64 7.06
CA THR A 84 21.73 3.46 7.24
C THR A 84 20.96 2.19 7.63
N LYS A 85 21.35 1.06 7.02
CA LYS A 85 21.04 -0.30 7.47
C LYS A 85 21.32 -0.44 8.98
N ASN A 86 20.31 -0.83 9.75
CA ASN A 86 20.52 -1.49 11.02
C ASN A 86 20.11 -2.96 10.92
N LYS A 87 20.94 -3.76 11.57
CA LYS A 87 21.10 -5.21 11.46
C LYS A 87 19.85 -5.96 11.90
N GLU A 88 19.63 -7.10 11.25
CA GLU A 88 18.79 -8.19 11.72
C GLU A 88 19.13 -8.53 13.18
N VAL A 89 18.11 -8.52 14.03
CA VAL A 89 18.10 -9.21 15.30
C VAL A 89 16.86 -10.09 15.26
N GLU A 90 17.07 -11.40 15.16
CA GLU A 90 16.04 -12.39 15.49
C GLU A 90 15.75 -12.26 16.99
N GLU A 91 14.58 -11.72 17.34
CA GLU A 91 14.10 -11.70 18.71
C GLU A 91 12.90 -12.66 18.83
N ILE A 92 13.14 -13.68 19.66
CA ILE A 92 12.21 -14.75 20.02
C ILE A 92 10.99 -14.14 20.70
N GLU A 93 9.79 -14.52 20.20
CA GLU A 93 8.49 -14.16 20.78
C GLU A 93 8.43 -14.55 22.26
N LEU A 94 8.38 -13.55 23.14
CA LEU A 94 7.96 -13.72 24.52
C LEU A 94 6.65 -12.97 24.72
N GLU A 95 5.61 -13.76 24.93
CA GLU A 95 4.27 -13.36 25.35
C GLU A 95 4.35 -12.47 26.60
N THR A 96 4.06 -11.18 26.47
CA THR A 96 3.73 -10.36 27.64
C THR A 96 2.55 -9.43 27.41
N GLN A 97 1.43 -9.87 28.01
CA GLN A 97 0.44 -9.07 28.74
C GLN A 97 -0.58 -8.26 27.93
N THR A 98 -1.72 -8.91 27.70
CA THR A 98 -3.10 -8.43 27.94
C THR A 98 -3.25 -7.02 28.53
N ARG A 99 -3.01 -5.98 27.75
CA ARG A 99 -3.70 -4.69 27.94
C ARG A 99 -5.04 -4.83 27.21
N ARG A 100 -6.14 -4.84 27.96
CA ARG A 100 -7.46 -4.74 27.33
C ARG A 100 -7.54 -3.34 26.70
N PRO A 101 -7.92 -3.22 25.41
CA PRO A 101 -8.19 -1.91 24.81
C PRO A 101 -9.18 -1.17 25.70
N TYR A 102 -8.83 0.05 26.12
CA TYR A 102 -9.77 0.93 26.78
C TYR A 102 -10.63 1.57 25.70
N ASP A 103 -11.93 1.30 25.75
CA ASP A 103 -12.87 1.85 24.77
C ASP A 103 -12.91 3.39 24.93
N GLY A 104 -12.40 4.11 23.93
CA GLY A 104 -12.38 5.58 23.87
C GLY A 104 -11.07 6.30 24.26
N GLY A 105 -9.92 5.62 24.27
CA GLY A 105 -8.62 6.26 24.47
C GLY A 105 -7.92 6.68 23.17
N ASP A 106 -7.11 7.74 23.22
CA ASP A 106 -6.17 8.07 22.15
C ASP A 106 -4.96 7.12 22.19
N TYR A 107 -4.57 6.60 21.04
CA TYR A 107 -3.44 5.67 20.91
C TYR A 107 -2.35 6.29 20.02
N GLU A 108 -1.09 6.03 20.35
CA GLU A 108 0.05 6.55 19.58
C GLU A 108 0.30 5.69 18.33
N VAL A 109 0.31 6.33 17.17
CA VAL A 109 0.66 5.71 15.89
C VAL A 109 2.16 5.42 15.86
N GLU A 110 2.54 4.18 15.58
CA GLU A 110 3.94 3.81 15.31
C GLU A 110 4.29 4.03 13.85
N LYS A 111 3.43 3.54 12.94
CA LYS A 111 3.64 3.65 11.50
C LYS A 111 2.35 3.41 10.72
N ILE A 112 2.21 4.03 9.55
CA ILE A 112 1.20 3.66 8.55
C ILE A 112 1.76 2.54 7.66
N ILE A 113 1.03 1.45 7.53
CA ILE A 113 1.46 0.25 6.80
C ILE A 113 0.58 -0.10 5.60
N GLY A 114 -0.53 0.62 5.40
CA GLY A 114 -1.45 0.37 4.29
C GLY A 114 -2.34 1.56 4.00
N ILE A 115 -2.93 1.56 2.81
CA ILE A 115 -3.88 2.58 2.33
C ILE A 115 -4.94 1.90 1.46
N CYS A 116 -6.19 2.31 1.64
CA CYS A 116 -7.31 1.89 0.80
C CYS A 116 -8.35 3.01 0.70
N TYR A 117 -9.20 2.93 -0.31
CA TYR A 117 -10.39 3.76 -0.42
C TYR A 117 -11.60 2.83 -0.42
N GLY A 118 -12.69 3.24 0.21
CA GLY A 118 -13.90 2.44 0.34
C GLY A 118 -14.38 2.40 1.78
N ASN A 119 -15.14 1.36 2.10
CA ASN A 119 -15.46 0.99 3.47
C ASN A 119 -14.22 0.39 4.16
N ASN A 120 -14.28 0.24 5.48
CA ASN A 120 -13.20 -0.42 6.22
C ASN A 120 -12.98 -1.84 5.67
N PRO A 121 -11.78 -2.21 5.18
CA PRO A 121 -11.54 -3.52 4.57
C PRO A 121 -11.73 -4.71 5.52
N ASP A 122 -11.50 -4.52 6.82
CA ASP A 122 -11.57 -5.62 7.78
C ASP A 122 -13.03 -5.84 8.25
N THR A 123 -13.86 -4.80 8.28
CA THR A 123 -15.26 -4.90 8.75
C THR A 123 -16.31 -4.79 7.64
N ASN A 124 -15.94 -4.29 6.46
CA ASN A 124 -16.85 -3.91 5.36
C ASN A 124 -17.93 -2.89 5.75
N GLU A 125 -17.73 -2.16 6.86
CA GLU A 125 -18.66 -1.18 7.41
C GLU A 125 -18.08 0.24 7.40
N GLY A 126 -18.91 1.21 7.78
CA GLY A 126 -18.51 2.61 7.92
C GLY A 126 -18.66 3.45 6.64
N PRO A 127 -18.23 4.72 6.71
CA PRO A 127 -18.31 5.63 5.58
C PRO A 127 -17.31 5.25 4.49
N THR A 128 -17.71 5.40 3.23
CA THR A 128 -16.79 5.32 2.09
C THR A 128 -15.80 6.48 2.14
N ALA A 129 -14.54 6.21 2.48
CA ALA A 129 -13.51 7.22 2.65
C ALA A 129 -12.11 6.65 2.40
N LEU A 130 -11.10 7.52 2.43
CA LEU A 130 -9.71 7.09 2.48
C LEU A 130 -9.40 6.56 3.88
N HIS A 131 -8.89 5.33 3.95
CA HIS A 131 -8.48 4.69 5.20
C HIS A 131 -6.99 4.32 5.14
N TYR A 132 -6.37 4.30 6.31
CA TYR A 132 -4.99 3.90 6.51
C TYR A 132 -4.93 2.72 7.47
N LYS A 133 -4.10 1.72 7.16
CA LYS A 133 -3.82 0.64 8.10
C LYS A 133 -2.71 1.09 9.04
N VAL A 134 -3.03 1.15 10.32
CA VAL A 134 -2.18 1.70 11.37
C VAL A 134 -1.50 0.57 12.13
N LYS A 135 -0.19 0.68 12.30
CA LYS A 135 0.58 -0.07 13.29
C LYS A 135 0.64 0.78 14.56
N TRP A 136 0.11 0.25 15.66
CA TRP A 136 0.03 0.95 16.95
C TRP A 136 1.27 0.70 17.81
N LYS A 137 1.76 1.76 18.45
CA LYS A 137 3.01 1.70 19.22
C LYS A 137 2.86 0.85 20.46
N GLY A 138 3.73 -0.14 20.61
CA GLY A 138 3.73 -1.06 21.75
C GLY A 138 2.64 -2.14 21.69
N TRP A 139 1.95 -2.29 20.55
CA TRP A 139 0.95 -3.34 20.33
C TRP A 139 1.42 -4.30 19.23
N GLY A 140 1.11 -5.59 19.35
CA GLY A 140 1.41 -6.59 18.32
C GLY A 140 0.68 -6.34 16.99
N SER A 141 1.13 -6.96 15.89
CA SER A 141 0.54 -6.80 14.54
C SER A 141 -0.93 -7.21 14.45
N ILE A 142 -1.39 -8.10 15.34
CA ILE A 142 -2.79 -8.52 15.44
C ILE A 142 -3.75 -7.37 15.79
N TRP A 143 -3.22 -6.27 16.34
CA TRP A 143 -3.98 -5.09 16.73
C TRP A 143 -3.98 -4.01 15.65
N ASN A 144 -3.28 -4.22 14.54
CA ASN A 144 -3.28 -3.26 13.44
C ASN A 144 -4.71 -3.08 12.91
N SER A 145 -5.18 -1.84 12.83
CA SER A 145 -6.55 -1.52 12.42
C SER A 145 -6.56 -0.56 11.23
N TRP A 146 -7.67 -0.54 10.49
CA TRP A 146 -7.94 0.48 9.48
C TRP A 146 -8.66 1.66 10.11
N GLU A 147 -8.04 2.85 10.02
CA GLU A 147 -8.59 4.10 10.50
C GLU A 147 -8.93 5.03 9.33
N PRO A 148 -10.09 5.70 9.32
CA PRO A 148 -10.37 6.73 8.33
C PRO A 148 -9.38 7.88 8.47
N ALA A 149 -9.08 8.55 7.36
CA ALA A 149 -8.13 9.67 7.35
C ALA A 149 -8.48 10.80 8.34
N SER A 150 -9.78 10.99 8.65
CA SER A 150 -10.25 11.94 9.65
C SER A 150 -9.81 11.63 11.08
N ASN A 151 -9.51 10.36 11.40
CA ASN A 151 -9.01 9.97 12.72
C ASN A 151 -7.51 10.24 12.89
N LEU A 152 -6.80 10.56 11.80
CA LEU A 152 -5.34 10.68 11.77
C LEU A 152 -4.86 12.10 11.44
N GLU A 153 -5.69 13.11 11.65
CA GLU A 153 -5.36 14.52 11.37
C GLU A 153 -4.10 15.01 12.10
N ASN A 154 -3.87 14.49 13.31
CA ASN A 154 -2.68 14.82 14.13
C ASN A 154 -1.44 13.97 13.77
N CYS A 155 -1.55 13.02 12.84
CA CYS A 155 -0.49 12.08 12.47
C CYS A 155 0.08 12.35 11.06
N GLN A 156 0.09 13.62 10.66
CA GLN A 156 0.46 14.04 9.31
C GLN A 156 1.89 13.64 8.91
N GLU A 157 2.83 13.64 9.86
CA GLU A 157 4.21 13.19 9.65
C GLU A 157 4.28 11.70 9.28
N SER A 158 3.56 10.83 10.01
CA SER A 158 3.51 9.39 9.69
C SER A 158 2.85 9.11 8.34
N ILE A 159 1.88 9.94 7.92
CA ILE A 159 1.27 9.86 6.60
C ILE A 159 2.27 10.30 5.52
N GLU A 160 3.00 11.39 5.73
CA GLU A 160 4.04 11.88 4.81
C GLU A 160 5.14 10.84 4.59
N ASP A 161 5.65 10.24 5.66
CA ASP A 161 6.64 9.17 5.60
C ASP A 161 6.15 7.98 4.76
N PHE A 162 4.91 7.56 5.00
CA PHE A 162 4.30 6.46 4.26
C PHE A 162 4.10 6.80 2.78
N VAL A 163 3.58 7.99 2.46
CA VAL A 163 3.36 8.41 1.07
C VAL A 163 4.69 8.56 0.34
N THR A 164 5.71 9.15 0.99
CA THR A 164 7.05 9.31 0.41
C THR A 164 7.71 7.95 0.15
N ALA A 165 7.65 7.02 1.11
CA ALA A 165 8.18 5.67 0.93
C ALA A 165 7.39 4.89 -0.14
N GLY A 166 6.06 5.01 -0.13
CA GLY A 166 5.17 4.37 -1.10
C GLY A 166 5.35 4.88 -2.52
N TYR A 167 5.59 6.19 -2.69
CA TYR A 167 5.91 6.80 -3.97
C TYR A 167 7.23 6.24 -4.53
N LYS A 168 8.29 6.22 -3.71
CA LYS A 168 9.61 5.69 -4.09
C LYS A 168 9.59 4.20 -4.43
N SER A 169 8.74 3.42 -3.76
CA SER A 169 8.57 1.98 -3.99
C SER A 169 7.46 1.63 -4.98
N HIS A 170 6.78 2.62 -5.55
CA HIS A 170 5.70 2.45 -6.52
C HIS A 170 4.55 1.55 -6.00
N ILE A 171 4.10 1.77 -4.76
CA ILE A 171 3.02 0.94 -4.19
C ILE A 171 1.66 1.12 -4.89
N LEU A 172 1.50 2.23 -5.59
CA LEU A 172 0.35 2.55 -6.42
C LEU A 172 0.85 3.23 -7.70
N PRO A 173 0.22 2.94 -8.85
CA PRO A 173 0.57 3.58 -10.10
C PRO A 173 0.17 5.06 -10.09
N LEU A 174 1.01 5.90 -10.66
CA LEU A 174 0.66 7.26 -11.08
C LEU A 174 0.65 7.35 -12.61
N PRO A 175 -0.04 8.35 -13.20
CA PRO A 175 0.04 8.58 -14.64
C PRO A 175 1.49 8.74 -15.11
N VAL A 176 1.79 8.23 -16.30
CA VAL A 176 3.15 8.17 -16.89
C VAL A 176 3.82 9.55 -17.02
N SER A 177 3.05 10.64 -17.10
CA SER A 177 3.57 12.01 -17.06
C SER A 177 4.33 12.35 -15.77
N PHE A 178 4.19 11.53 -14.72
CA PHE A 178 4.84 11.68 -13.42
C PHE A 178 6.01 10.71 -13.21
N TYR A 179 6.39 9.94 -14.24
CA TYR A 179 7.58 9.08 -14.23
C TYR A 179 8.55 9.48 -15.34
N PRO A 180 9.35 10.55 -15.17
CA PRO A 180 10.30 10.99 -16.20
C PRO A 180 11.33 9.92 -16.58
N PHE A 181 11.55 8.92 -15.71
CA PHE A 181 12.52 7.83 -15.91
C PHE A 181 11.95 6.56 -16.58
N LEU A 182 10.64 6.46 -16.83
CA LEU A 182 10.04 5.28 -17.48
C LEU A 182 9.81 5.44 -18.99
N LEU A 183 10.19 6.59 -19.57
CA LEU A 183 10.08 6.83 -21.01
C LEU A 183 11.31 6.41 -21.82
N PHE A 184 12.41 6.03 -21.17
CA PHE A 184 13.62 5.55 -21.84
C PHE A 184 14.30 4.44 -21.02
N ASN A 185 13.92 3.20 -21.31
CA ASN A 185 14.81 2.03 -21.31
C ASN A 185 14.20 0.96 -22.21
#